data_AF-A0A9N8WBF0-F1
#
_entry.id   AF-A0A9N8WBF0-F1
#
_cell.length_a   1.000
_cell.length_b   1.000
_cell.length_c   1.000
_cell.angle_alpha   90.00
_cell.angle_beta   90.00
_cell.angle_gamma   90.00
#
_symmetry.space_group_name_H-M   'P 1'
#
loop_
_entity.id
_entity.type
_entity.pdbx_description
1 polymer ?
#
loop_
_entity_poly.entity_id
_entity_poly.type
_entity_poly.pdbx_seq_one_letter_code
_entity_poly.pdbx_strand_id
1 'polypeptide(L)'
;MEDFKKLPQDLQTQENLDRLLELEQKKLELEKLRLQQAGTTAPNWNNSGSVYNWMRRFDFNRGRNRLVKSFGKIFELCGRETTIGTLWDGDPILARNGVQDRFKCRKEGDKKLHPIPVLAGGPGTGKSRFLDEIEKMLLQRANSSNDEFKNAFKNMIVINTTYGNGSPADDIDMQLGALSSFVLCILFEYFRPQYKTGDNYTFTKFRGVCQIGDISKLTLDTALEVIYADIKEQVTTSNEAPGLLVVVIDIDEFNKLHALSKEACKKLINTIGGTLCASPPNIFLIPILAGTIEGPLEHYITESMHKSLRLPLPLLENKDAIKIGKAIKLDENYAHLNEYYQLCIGDIGEIMNAIKIQLLDDYKLTHYSNWLTKTLAKAILGLPVLKTDSINVGKEFTTYEELSSRGILNLVLYNTTSKEYQIQIPYIWTSALVRNSNEHEMIFWQEMLNYEEPMHWRQWEDFNAQFWALRLNLFCLAGNKKIKLKELLRGASISCSLPDVEVTLPETSQLCQLKHQYLKGKLY
;
A
#
# COMPACT_ATOMS: atom_id res chain seq x y z
N MET A 1 -7.20 -17.10 12.35
CA MET A 1 -8.35 -17.06 13.27
C MET A 1 -9.69 -17.34 12.60
N GLU A 2 -9.87 -17.11 11.29
CA GLU A 2 -11.15 -17.44 10.61
C GLU A 2 -11.32 -18.92 10.22
N ASP A 3 -10.25 -19.71 10.13
CA ASP A 3 -10.35 -21.16 9.85
C ASP A 3 -10.72 -22.00 11.08
N PHE A 4 -10.69 -21.43 12.29
CA PHE A 4 -11.12 -22.12 13.52
C PHE A 4 -12.64 -22.36 13.57
N LYS A 5 -13.43 -21.56 12.84
CA LYS A 5 -14.91 -21.66 12.83
C LYS A 5 -15.46 -22.72 11.86
N LYS A 6 -14.59 -23.43 11.13
CA LYS A 6 -14.99 -24.47 10.15
C LYS A 6 -14.75 -25.91 10.63
N LEU A 7 -14.13 -26.10 11.79
CA LEU A 7 -13.99 -27.42 12.41
C LEU A 7 -15.29 -27.78 13.16
N PRO A 8 -15.81 -29.02 13.03
CA PRO A 8 -16.96 -29.46 13.80
C PRO A 8 -16.67 -29.31 15.31
N GLN A 9 -17.72 -29.04 16.10
CA GLN A 9 -17.61 -28.54 17.49
C GLN A 9 -16.81 -29.46 18.43
N ASP A 10 -16.65 -30.73 18.08
CA ASP A 10 -15.88 -31.76 18.77
C ASP A 10 -14.35 -31.64 18.58
N LEU A 11 -13.88 -30.88 17.59
CA LEU A 11 -12.45 -30.67 17.29
C LEU A 11 -11.87 -29.35 17.82
N GLN A 12 -12.64 -28.55 18.56
CA GLN A 12 -12.23 -27.22 19.05
C GLN A 12 -11.62 -27.23 20.46
N THR A 13 -11.27 -28.40 21.01
CA THR A 13 -10.53 -28.49 22.27
C THR A 13 -9.03 -28.33 22.03
N GLN A 14 -8.33 -27.64 22.93
CA GLN A 14 -6.88 -27.45 22.88
C GLN A 14 -6.13 -28.78 22.72
N GLU A 15 -6.60 -29.83 23.40
CA GLU A 15 -6.04 -31.19 23.31
C GLU A 15 -6.10 -31.81 21.90
N ASN A 16 -7.15 -31.51 21.13
CA ASN A 16 -7.26 -32.01 19.75
C ASN A 16 -6.36 -31.24 18.78
N LEU A 17 -6.10 -29.95 19.06
CA LEU A 17 -5.12 -29.15 18.33
C LEU A 17 -3.69 -29.67 18.55
N ASP A 18 -3.35 -29.98 19.81
CA ASP A 18 -2.04 -30.51 20.17
C ASP A 18 -1.79 -31.88 19.52
N ARG A 19 -2.81 -32.77 19.51
CA ARG A 19 -2.76 -34.05 18.79
C ARG A 19 -2.59 -33.88 17.27
N LEU A 20 -3.25 -32.91 16.67
CA LEU A 20 -3.07 -32.58 15.25
C LEU A 20 -1.64 -32.12 14.97
N LEU A 21 -1.09 -31.25 15.82
CA LEU A 21 0.28 -30.76 15.70
C LEU A 21 1.30 -31.91 15.82
N GLU A 22 1.12 -32.83 16.77
CA GLU A 22 1.96 -34.02 16.93
C GLU A 22 1.89 -34.95 15.72
N LEU A 23 0.69 -35.19 15.17
CA LEU A 23 0.51 -36.00 13.97
C LEU A 23 1.21 -35.38 12.76
N GLU A 24 1.15 -34.06 12.62
CA GLU A 24 1.86 -33.36 11.55
C GLU A 24 3.39 -33.41 11.70
N GLN A 25 3.91 -33.27 12.92
CA GLN A 25 5.34 -33.42 13.20
C GLN A 25 5.83 -34.84 12.89
N LYS A 26 5.08 -35.87 13.30
CA LYS A 26 5.39 -37.27 12.97
C LYS A 26 5.38 -37.52 11.46
N LYS A 27 4.43 -36.94 10.71
CA LYS A 27 4.42 -37.02 9.23
C LYS A 27 5.68 -36.40 8.64
N LEU A 28 6.12 -35.24 9.12
CA LEU A 28 7.34 -34.57 8.66
C LEU A 28 8.59 -35.39 8.95
N GLU A 29 8.73 -35.96 10.15
CA GLU A 29 9.86 -36.81 10.52
C GLU A 29 9.91 -38.09 9.68
N LEU A 30 8.77 -38.76 9.50
CA LEU A 30 8.69 -39.98 8.70
C LEU A 30 9.12 -39.73 7.25
N GLU A 31 8.77 -38.57 6.69
CA GLU A 31 9.15 -38.22 5.33
C GLU A 31 10.64 -37.83 5.23
N LYS A 32 11.18 -37.12 6.23
CA LYS A 32 12.64 -36.91 6.33
C LYS A 32 13.40 -38.23 6.38
N LEU A 33 12.91 -39.19 7.17
CA LEU A 33 13.44 -40.56 7.24
C LEU A 33 13.33 -41.30 5.91
N ARG A 34 12.20 -41.19 5.19
CA ARG A 34 12.04 -41.79 3.86
C ARG A 34 13.02 -41.22 2.85
N LEU A 35 13.20 -39.91 2.83
CA LEU A 35 14.20 -39.26 1.96
C LEU A 35 15.61 -39.76 2.32
N GLN A 36 15.95 -39.88 3.60
CA GLN A 36 17.25 -40.42 4.03
C GLN A 36 17.44 -41.91 3.68
N GLN A 37 16.43 -42.75 3.89
CA GLN A 37 16.46 -44.19 3.62
C GLN A 37 16.49 -44.53 2.12
N ALA A 38 15.94 -43.65 1.27
CA ALA A 38 16.07 -43.76 -0.18
C ALA A 38 17.51 -43.49 -0.70
N GLY A 39 18.50 -43.39 0.18
CA GLY A 39 19.91 -43.14 -0.16
C GLY A 39 20.15 -41.72 -0.66
N THR A 40 19.24 -40.79 -0.37
CA THR A 40 19.27 -39.50 -1.03
C THR A 40 20.05 -38.45 -0.25
N THR A 41 21.20 -38.07 -0.80
CA THR A 41 21.99 -36.92 -0.31
C THR A 41 21.24 -35.61 -0.56
N ALA A 42 21.55 -34.60 0.26
CA ALA A 42 21.16 -33.21 0.02
C ALA A 42 21.40 -32.82 -1.45
N PRO A 43 20.50 -32.06 -2.11
CA PRO A 43 20.82 -31.54 -3.42
C PRO A 43 21.97 -30.55 -3.30
N ASN A 44 22.81 -30.49 -4.34
CA ASN A 44 23.72 -29.38 -4.49
C ASN A 44 22.89 -28.16 -4.92
N TRP A 45 22.55 -27.29 -3.96
CA TRP A 45 21.69 -26.12 -4.16
C TRP A 45 22.23 -25.08 -5.16
N ASN A 46 23.49 -25.19 -5.59
CA ASN A 46 24.08 -24.37 -6.66
C ASN A 46 24.06 -25.06 -8.04
N ASN A 47 23.45 -26.24 -8.17
CA ASN A 47 23.40 -26.99 -9.42
C ASN A 47 21.94 -27.30 -9.78
N SER A 48 21.44 -26.66 -10.84
CA SER A 48 20.05 -26.77 -11.28
C SER A 48 19.64 -28.22 -11.59
N GLY A 49 20.50 -29.02 -12.23
CA GLY A 49 20.24 -30.44 -12.45
C GLY A 49 20.08 -31.25 -11.16
N SER A 50 20.92 -30.99 -10.14
CA SER A 50 20.83 -31.62 -8.83
C SER A 50 19.53 -31.23 -8.09
N VAL A 51 19.18 -29.95 -8.11
CA VAL A 51 17.94 -29.45 -7.50
C VAL A 51 16.71 -30.02 -8.21
N TYR A 52 16.69 -30.04 -9.55
CA TYR A 52 15.58 -30.61 -10.30
C TYR A 52 15.39 -32.10 -10.03
N ASN A 53 16.49 -32.88 -10.04
CA ASN A 53 16.45 -34.31 -9.68
C ASN A 53 15.92 -34.54 -8.26
N TRP A 54 16.20 -33.63 -7.35
CA TRP A 54 15.68 -33.69 -5.98
C TRP A 54 14.19 -33.34 -5.92
N MET A 55 13.75 -32.31 -6.66
CA MET A 55 12.33 -31.94 -6.74
C MET A 55 11.46 -33.07 -7.29
N ARG A 56 11.95 -33.87 -8.25
CA ARG A 56 11.20 -35.00 -8.86
C ARG A 56 10.82 -36.13 -7.90
N ARG A 57 11.14 -36.01 -6.61
CA ARG A 57 10.73 -36.95 -5.56
C ARG A 57 9.32 -36.67 -5.04
N PHE A 58 8.85 -35.44 -5.23
CA PHE A 58 7.49 -35.04 -4.90
C PHE A 58 6.57 -35.26 -6.09
N ASP A 59 5.30 -35.49 -5.81
CA ASP A 59 4.26 -35.32 -6.83
C ASP A 59 3.96 -33.82 -6.99
N PHE A 60 3.61 -33.38 -8.20
CA PHE A 60 3.46 -31.96 -8.52
C PHE A 60 2.02 -31.58 -8.83
N ASN A 61 1.54 -30.47 -8.26
CA ASN A 61 0.27 -29.87 -8.64
C ASN A 61 0.50 -28.73 -9.63
N ARG A 62 0.18 -28.96 -10.91
CA ARG A 62 0.49 -28.02 -12.00
C ARG A 62 -0.43 -26.79 -12.08
N GLY A 63 -1.44 -26.67 -11.22
CA GLY A 63 -2.30 -25.48 -11.19
C GLY A 63 -1.61 -24.27 -10.56
N ARG A 64 -2.07 -23.05 -10.86
CA ARG A 64 -1.59 -21.81 -10.21
C ARG A 64 -2.39 -21.48 -8.94
N ASN A 65 -1.69 -21.17 -7.84
CA ASN A 65 -2.33 -20.62 -6.64
C ASN A 65 -2.81 -19.19 -6.91
N ARG A 66 -4.10 -18.94 -6.68
CA ARG A 66 -4.69 -17.59 -6.78
C ARG A 66 -4.45 -16.82 -5.48
N LEU A 67 -4.11 -15.55 -5.61
CA LEU A 67 -3.92 -14.64 -4.47
C LEU A 67 -5.27 -14.21 -3.89
N VAL A 68 -6.26 -13.93 -4.75
CA VAL A 68 -7.59 -13.50 -4.32
C VAL A 68 -8.49 -14.72 -4.07
N LYS A 69 -8.83 -14.96 -2.79
CA LYS A 69 -9.70 -16.07 -2.36
C LYS A 69 -11.11 -15.63 -1.94
N SER A 70 -11.34 -14.32 -1.83
CA SER A 70 -12.61 -13.74 -1.38
C SER A 70 -13.72 -13.83 -2.43
N PHE A 71 -14.92 -13.37 -2.07
CA PHE A 71 -16.09 -13.32 -2.96
C PHE A 71 -15.79 -12.60 -4.29
N GLY A 72 -14.96 -11.56 -4.25
CA GLY A 72 -14.59 -10.76 -5.42
C GLY A 72 -13.72 -11.48 -6.45
N LYS A 73 -13.23 -12.70 -6.20
CA LYS A 73 -12.28 -13.45 -7.06
C LYS A 73 -12.77 -13.75 -8.48
N ILE A 74 -14.07 -13.61 -8.74
CA ILE A 74 -14.67 -13.83 -10.07
C ILE A 74 -14.90 -12.53 -10.84
N PHE A 75 -14.82 -11.35 -10.20
CA PHE A 75 -15.12 -10.06 -10.85
C PHE A 75 -13.91 -9.47 -11.56
N GLU A 76 -13.99 -9.22 -12.86
CA GLU A 76 -12.91 -8.60 -13.62
C GLU A 76 -12.45 -7.27 -12.98
N LEU A 77 -11.14 -7.06 -12.91
CA LEU A 77 -10.60 -5.82 -12.38
C LEU A 77 -10.85 -4.65 -13.35
N CYS A 78 -11.72 -3.72 -12.99
CA CYS A 78 -11.88 -2.50 -13.78
C CYS A 78 -10.63 -1.62 -13.73
N GLY A 79 -10.36 -0.90 -14.82
CA GLY A 79 -9.18 -0.03 -14.95
C GLY A 79 -7.85 -0.76 -15.20
N ARG A 80 -7.85 -2.10 -15.22
CA ARG A 80 -6.65 -2.94 -15.50
C ARG A 80 -5.98 -2.66 -16.84
N GLU A 81 -6.73 -2.13 -17.83
CA GLU A 81 -6.23 -1.83 -19.17
C GLU A 81 -5.13 -0.76 -19.18
N THR A 82 -5.25 0.26 -18.31
CA THR A 82 -4.22 1.28 -18.14
C THR A 82 -2.97 0.67 -17.52
N THR A 83 -3.14 -0.17 -16.49
CA THR A 83 -2.05 -0.83 -15.77
C THR A 83 -1.27 -1.80 -16.67
N ILE A 84 -1.96 -2.66 -17.43
CA ILE A 84 -1.30 -3.55 -18.39
C ILE A 84 -0.67 -2.78 -19.54
N GLY A 85 -1.28 -1.67 -19.98
CA GLY A 85 -0.69 -0.76 -20.97
C GLY A 85 0.67 -0.26 -20.50
N THR A 86 0.76 0.30 -19.29
CA THR A 86 2.05 0.75 -18.74
C THR A 86 3.04 -0.40 -18.55
N LEU A 87 2.59 -1.60 -18.13
CA LEU A 87 3.49 -2.76 -18.00
C LEU A 87 4.05 -3.19 -19.36
N TRP A 88 3.21 -3.22 -20.40
CA TRP A 88 3.59 -3.71 -21.73
C TRP A 88 4.40 -2.68 -22.53
N ASP A 89 3.86 -1.46 -22.63
CA ASP A 89 4.35 -0.36 -23.46
C ASP A 89 5.42 0.47 -22.74
N GLY A 90 5.41 0.51 -21.40
CA GLY A 90 6.32 1.30 -20.57
C GLY A 90 5.78 2.66 -20.18
N ASP A 91 6.67 3.52 -19.70
CA ASP A 91 6.38 4.92 -19.37
C ASP A 91 7.20 5.84 -20.29
N PRO A 92 6.56 6.47 -21.30
CA PRO A 92 7.26 7.34 -22.24
C PRO A 92 7.70 8.67 -21.60
N ILE A 93 7.02 9.13 -20.55
CA ILE A 93 7.33 10.40 -19.88
C ILE A 93 8.63 10.25 -19.08
N LEU A 94 8.78 9.12 -18.38
CA LEU A 94 9.96 8.84 -17.57
C LEU A 94 11.04 8.03 -18.31
N ALA A 95 10.82 7.74 -19.60
CA ALA A 95 11.67 6.87 -20.44
C ALA A 95 11.99 5.55 -19.71
N ARG A 96 10.94 4.79 -19.39
CA ARG A 96 11.03 3.47 -18.76
C ARG A 96 10.49 2.42 -19.72
N ASN A 97 11.32 1.47 -20.11
CA ASN A 97 10.91 0.39 -21.00
C ASN A 97 9.83 -0.49 -20.34
N GLY A 98 8.77 -0.78 -21.09
CA GLY A 98 7.83 -1.84 -20.75
C GLY A 98 8.37 -3.22 -21.14
N VAL A 99 7.54 -4.26 -20.97
CA VAL A 99 7.84 -5.64 -21.37
C VAL A 99 8.26 -5.71 -22.85
N GLN A 100 7.62 -4.95 -23.74
CA GLN A 100 7.90 -5.01 -25.17
C GLN A 100 9.34 -4.57 -25.50
N ASP A 101 9.77 -3.41 -24.99
CA ASP A 101 11.11 -2.90 -25.28
C ASP A 101 12.18 -3.63 -24.50
N ARG A 102 11.90 -4.03 -23.24
CA ARG A 102 12.77 -4.92 -22.46
C ARG A 102 13.05 -6.23 -23.18
N PHE A 103 12.04 -6.79 -23.83
CA PHE A 103 12.20 -8.01 -24.61
C PHE A 103 13.15 -7.80 -25.79
N LYS A 104 13.05 -6.69 -26.51
CA LYS A 104 13.96 -6.39 -27.64
C LYS A 104 15.41 -6.23 -27.18
N CYS A 105 15.65 -5.55 -26.07
CA CYS A 105 16.98 -5.35 -25.50
C CYS A 105 17.37 -6.41 -24.43
N ARG A 106 16.72 -7.58 -24.41
CA ARG A 106 16.93 -8.65 -23.40
C ARG A 106 18.36 -9.19 -23.29
N LYS A 107 19.21 -8.90 -24.28
CA LYS A 107 20.64 -9.28 -24.30
C LYS A 107 21.56 -8.18 -23.79
N GLU A 108 21.02 -7.00 -23.48
CA GLU A 108 21.77 -5.84 -23.03
C GLU A 108 21.77 -5.77 -21.50
N GLY A 109 22.95 -5.59 -20.91
CA GLY A 109 23.13 -5.53 -19.46
C GLY A 109 22.86 -4.17 -18.81
N ASP A 110 22.38 -3.16 -19.56
CA ASP A 110 22.13 -1.83 -18.99
C ASP A 110 20.87 -1.85 -18.09
N LYS A 111 21.06 -1.57 -16.81
CA LYS A 111 20.02 -1.50 -15.79
C LYS A 111 18.90 -0.50 -16.12
N LYS A 112 19.19 0.55 -16.90
CA LYS A 112 18.19 1.55 -17.32
C LYS A 112 17.18 0.97 -18.31
N LEU A 113 17.60 -0.01 -19.10
CA LEU A 113 16.74 -0.67 -20.08
C LEU A 113 15.81 -1.69 -19.42
N HIS A 114 16.11 -2.11 -18.19
CA HIS A 114 15.38 -3.14 -17.44
C HIS A 114 14.82 -2.60 -16.13
N PRO A 115 13.84 -1.68 -16.18
CA PRO A 115 13.17 -1.22 -14.97
C PRO A 115 12.35 -2.35 -14.34
N ILE A 116 12.18 -2.27 -13.01
CA ILE A 116 11.40 -3.22 -12.22
C ILE A 116 9.97 -2.70 -12.09
N PRO A 117 8.96 -3.41 -12.62
CA PRO A 117 7.55 -3.07 -12.44
C PRO A 117 7.12 -3.10 -10.97
N VAL A 118 6.40 -2.07 -10.54
CA VAL A 118 5.88 -1.97 -9.17
C VAL A 118 4.43 -1.51 -9.15
N LEU A 119 3.61 -2.28 -8.45
CA LEU A 119 2.20 -2.08 -8.23
C LEU A 119 1.97 -1.66 -6.76
N ALA A 120 2.08 -0.35 -6.51
CA ALA A 120 1.90 0.24 -5.19
C ALA A 120 0.46 0.74 -4.99
N GLY A 121 -0.14 0.46 -3.83
CA GLY A 121 -1.45 0.99 -3.48
C GLY A 121 -1.95 0.55 -2.12
N GLY A 122 -2.91 1.28 -1.57
CA GLY A 122 -3.56 0.94 -0.29
C GLY A 122 -4.26 -0.44 -0.32
N PRO A 123 -4.65 -0.99 0.84
CA PRO A 123 -5.48 -2.19 0.90
C PRO A 123 -6.74 -2.05 0.03
N GLY A 124 -7.18 -3.12 -0.63
CA GLY A 124 -8.41 -3.12 -1.44
C GLY A 124 -8.31 -2.51 -2.84
N THR A 125 -7.18 -1.90 -3.24
CA THR A 125 -7.03 -1.27 -4.58
C THR A 125 -6.91 -2.23 -5.76
N GLY A 126 -7.11 -3.54 -5.57
CA GLY A 126 -7.06 -4.53 -6.65
C GLY A 126 -5.66 -5.07 -7.02
N LYS A 127 -4.62 -4.79 -6.23
CA LYS A 127 -3.23 -5.28 -6.47
C LYS A 127 -3.15 -6.79 -6.75
N SER A 128 -3.51 -7.61 -5.78
CA SER A 128 -3.48 -9.07 -5.89
C SER A 128 -4.37 -9.58 -7.02
N ARG A 129 -5.45 -8.85 -7.33
CA ARG A 129 -6.34 -9.19 -8.44
C ARG A 129 -5.69 -8.96 -9.80
N PHE A 130 -4.97 -7.85 -9.96
CA PHE A 130 -4.22 -7.56 -11.18
C PHE A 130 -3.19 -8.66 -11.46
N LEU A 131 -2.46 -9.09 -10.42
CA LEU A 131 -1.49 -10.20 -10.51
C LEU A 131 -2.18 -11.52 -10.91
N ASP A 132 -3.33 -11.86 -10.29
CA ASP A 132 -4.09 -13.05 -10.70
C ASP A 132 -4.49 -13.00 -12.20
N GLU A 133 -4.86 -11.83 -12.72
CA GLU A 133 -5.28 -11.67 -14.12
C GLU A 133 -4.12 -11.51 -15.13
N ILE A 134 -2.88 -11.34 -14.65
CA ILE A 134 -1.76 -10.88 -15.49
C ILE A 134 -1.47 -11.79 -16.68
N GLU A 135 -1.58 -13.10 -16.46
CA GLU A 135 -1.35 -14.14 -17.46
C GLU A 135 -2.24 -13.91 -18.70
N LYS A 136 -3.54 -13.73 -18.48
CA LYS A 136 -4.50 -13.50 -19.58
C LYS A 136 -4.17 -12.20 -20.31
N MET A 137 -3.85 -11.15 -19.56
CA MET A 137 -3.60 -9.82 -20.12
C MET A 137 -2.30 -9.76 -20.94
N LEU A 138 -1.21 -10.38 -20.47
CA LEU A 138 0.05 -10.47 -21.20
C LEU A 138 -0.09 -11.34 -22.46
N LEU A 139 -0.81 -12.47 -22.39
CA LEU A 139 -1.10 -13.29 -23.57
C LEU A 139 -1.91 -12.52 -24.62
N GLN A 140 -2.91 -11.74 -24.20
CA GLN A 140 -3.67 -10.89 -25.11
C GLN A 140 -2.77 -9.86 -25.80
N ARG A 141 -1.93 -9.15 -25.04
CA ARG A 141 -0.97 -8.18 -25.61
C ARG A 141 0.03 -8.83 -26.56
N ALA A 142 0.59 -9.98 -26.21
CA ALA A 142 1.52 -10.72 -27.06
C ALA A 142 0.86 -11.21 -28.35
N ASN A 143 -0.36 -11.75 -28.28
CA ASN A 143 -1.11 -12.23 -29.44
C ASN A 143 -1.53 -11.11 -30.40
N SER A 144 -1.77 -9.91 -29.87
CA SER A 144 -2.06 -8.70 -30.67
C SER A 144 -0.80 -7.98 -31.18
N SER A 145 0.40 -8.48 -30.84
CA SER A 145 1.68 -7.90 -31.27
C SER A 145 2.17 -8.58 -32.57
N ASN A 146 3.43 -9.03 -32.63
CA ASN A 146 4.01 -9.72 -33.78
C ASN A 146 4.27 -11.21 -33.49
N ASP A 147 4.64 -11.98 -34.51
CA ASP A 147 4.88 -13.43 -34.38
C ASP A 147 6.03 -13.76 -33.41
N GLU A 148 7.03 -12.89 -33.24
CA GLU A 148 8.11 -13.10 -32.26
C GLU A 148 7.55 -13.10 -30.83
N PHE A 149 6.75 -12.08 -30.47
CA PHE A 149 6.11 -12.00 -29.15
C PHE A 149 5.12 -13.15 -28.94
N LYS A 150 4.28 -13.42 -29.94
CA LYS A 150 3.31 -14.51 -29.88
C LYS A 150 3.97 -15.86 -29.61
N ASN A 151 5.06 -16.16 -30.32
CA ASN A 151 5.80 -17.42 -30.14
C ASN A 151 6.54 -17.47 -28.80
N ALA A 152 7.15 -16.37 -28.36
CA ALA A 152 7.85 -16.32 -27.07
C ALA A 152 6.90 -16.52 -25.88
N PHE A 153 5.73 -15.89 -25.91
CA PHE A 153 4.76 -15.95 -24.81
C PHE A 153 3.89 -17.22 -24.84
N LYS A 154 3.97 -18.05 -25.89
CA LYS A 154 3.28 -19.37 -25.96
C LYS A 154 3.64 -20.25 -24.75
N ASN A 155 4.89 -20.20 -24.32
CA ASN A 155 5.40 -20.98 -23.19
C ASN A 155 5.49 -20.17 -21.90
N MET A 156 4.77 -19.04 -21.80
CA MET A 156 4.80 -18.21 -20.61
C MET A 156 4.26 -18.97 -19.39
N ILE A 157 4.95 -18.82 -18.27
CA ILE A 157 4.46 -19.27 -16.96
C ILE A 157 4.30 -18.08 -16.03
N VAL A 158 3.32 -18.14 -15.14
CA VAL A 158 3.10 -17.12 -14.10
C VAL A 158 3.15 -17.77 -12.74
N ILE A 159 4.02 -17.26 -11.88
CA ILE A 159 4.24 -17.75 -10.52
C ILE A 159 3.85 -16.65 -9.55
N ASN A 160 2.81 -16.92 -8.76
CA ASN A 160 2.34 -16.01 -7.73
C ASN A 160 3.06 -16.32 -6.41
N THR A 161 3.89 -15.40 -5.95
CA THR A 161 4.53 -15.46 -4.62
C THR A 161 3.95 -14.36 -3.73
N THR A 162 3.99 -14.57 -2.41
CA THR A 162 3.51 -13.59 -1.43
C THR A 162 4.35 -13.64 -0.17
N TYR A 163 4.59 -12.50 0.48
CA TYR A 163 5.13 -12.44 1.85
C TYR A 163 4.02 -12.43 2.91
N GLY A 164 2.90 -13.02 2.52
CA GLY A 164 1.59 -12.81 3.10
C GLY A 164 0.93 -14.05 3.65
N ASN A 165 -0.39 -14.09 3.50
CA ASN A 165 -1.16 -15.29 3.84
C ASN A 165 -0.72 -16.48 2.97
N GLY A 166 -0.07 -17.48 3.59
CA GLY A 166 0.41 -18.72 2.95
C GLY A 166 1.92 -18.91 3.06
N SER A 167 2.67 -17.81 2.98
CA SER A 167 4.13 -17.75 3.10
C SER A 167 4.55 -16.42 3.77
N PRO A 168 4.13 -16.19 5.03
CA PRO A 168 4.40 -14.94 5.72
C PRO A 168 5.90 -14.77 5.90
N ALA A 169 6.39 -13.53 5.73
CA ALA A 169 7.77 -13.20 6.07
C ALA A 169 7.99 -13.46 7.57
N ASP A 170 8.98 -14.30 7.91
CA ASP A 170 9.30 -14.67 9.29
C ASP A 170 10.82 -14.70 9.57
N ASP A 171 11.20 -14.92 10.83
CA ASP A 171 12.61 -14.93 11.24
C ASP A 171 13.42 -16.07 10.57
N ILE A 172 12.75 -17.13 10.11
CA ILE A 172 13.40 -18.23 9.40
C ILE A 172 13.87 -17.75 8.03
N ASP A 173 13.13 -16.85 7.37
CA ASP A 173 13.55 -16.25 6.11
C ASP A 173 14.86 -15.45 6.26
N MET A 174 15.05 -14.82 7.43
CA MET A 174 16.30 -14.14 7.76
C MET A 174 17.44 -15.12 8.03
N GLN A 175 17.17 -16.22 8.75
CA GLN A 175 18.15 -17.25 9.07
C GLN A 175 18.63 -18.03 7.84
N LEU A 176 17.73 -18.34 6.89
CA LEU A 176 18.07 -19.02 5.64
C LEU A 176 18.76 -18.09 4.62
N GLY A 177 18.70 -16.78 4.86
CA GLY A 177 18.98 -15.74 3.88
C GLY A 177 17.73 -15.45 3.06
N ALA A 178 17.23 -14.22 3.14
CA ALA A 178 15.95 -13.82 2.54
C ALA A 178 15.86 -14.12 1.04
N LEU A 179 17.00 -14.10 0.33
CA LEU A 179 17.07 -14.51 -1.07
C LEU A 179 16.76 -16.01 -1.24
N SER A 180 17.44 -16.88 -0.48
CA SER A 180 17.24 -18.32 -0.59
C SER A 180 15.82 -18.72 -0.19
N SER A 181 15.23 -18.05 0.79
CA SER A 181 13.82 -18.27 1.13
C SER A 181 12.86 -17.82 0.02
N PHE A 182 13.10 -16.64 -0.58
CA PHE A 182 12.34 -16.19 -1.75
C PHE A 182 12.43 -17.17 -2.92
N VAL A 183 13.62 -17.66 -3.22
CA VAL A 183 13.85 -18.60 -4.32
C VAL A 183 13.18 -19.95 -4.04
N LEU A 184 13.19 -20.41 -2.79
CA LEU A 184 12.40 -21.57 -2.37
C LEU A 184 10.89 -21.34 -2.55
N CYS A 185 10.39 -20.14 -2.27
CA CYS A 185 8.99 -19.80 -2.48
C CYS A 185 8.62 -19.91 -3.98
N ILE A 186 9.47 -19.42 -4.88
CA ILE A 186 9.28 -19.60 -6.33
C ILE A 186 9.17 -21.09 -6.69
N LEU A 187 10.11 -21.92 -6.24
CA LEU A 187 10.10 -23.35 -6.53
C LEU A 187 8.87 -24.05 -5.94
N PHE A 188 8.48 -23.67 -4.72
CA PHE A 188 7.29 -24.19 -4.06
C PHE A 188 6.01 -23.83 -4.82
N GLU A 189 5.85 -22.56 -5.22
CA GLU A 189 4.65 -22.09 -5.93
C GLU A 189 4.58 -22.60 -7.38
N TYR A 190 5.73 -22.89 -8.00
CA TYR A 190 5.77 -23.53 -9.31
C TYR A 190 5.44 -25.02 -9.27
N PHE A 191 6.14 -25.80 -8.43
CA PHE A 191 5.99 -27.26 -8.39
C PHE A 191 4.78 -27.71 -7.55
N ARG A 192 4.39 -26.92 -6.56
CA ARG A 192 3.32 -27.19 -5.58
C ARG A 192 3.36 -28.63 -5.10
N PRO A 193 4.43 -29.00 -4.37
CA PRO A 193 4.69 -30.38 -4.02
C PRO A 193 3.54 -30.98 -3.21
N GLN A 194 3.25 -32.25 -3.49
CA GLN A 194 2.25 -33.06 -2.83
C GLN A 194 2.91 -34.27 -2.16
N TYR A 195 2.32 -34.71 -1.06
CA TYR A 195 2.61 -36.03 -0.51
C TYR A 195 2.11 -37.07 -1.50
N LYS A 196 2.76 -38.24 -1.53
CA LYS A 196 2.28 -39.40 -2.32
C LYS A 196 0.89 -39.90 -1.91
N THR A 197 0.37 -39.42 -0.77
CA THR A 197 -0.98 -39.67 -0.29
C THR A 197 -2.02 -38.69 -0.86
N GLY A 198 -1.60 -37.69 -1.66
CA GLY A 198 -2.46 -36.71 -2.34
C GLY A 198 -2.60 -35.35 -1.62
N ASP A 199 -2.13 -35.23 -0.38
CA ASP A 199 -2.19 -33.97 0.38
C ASP A 199 -1.17 -32.94 -0.13
N ASN A 200 -1.54 -31.66 -0.16
CA ASN A 200 -0.61 -30.60 -0.54
C ASN A 200 0.37 -30.29 0.60
N TYR A 201 1.64 -30.01 0.27
CA TYR A 201 2.54 -29.39 1.22
C TYR A 201 2.13 -27.93 1.49
N THR A 202 2.29 -27.51 2.75
CA THR A 202 2.39 -26.08 3.10
C THR A 202 3.81 -25.60 2.87
N PHE A 203 4.02 -24.31 2.59
CA PHE A 203 5.36 -23.75 2.42
C PHE A 203 6.28 -24.04 3.61
N THR A 204 5.80 -23.90 4.85
CA THR A 204 6.59 -24.20 6.07
C THR A 204 7.10 -25.64 6.11
N LYS A 205 6.26 -26.61 5.76
CA LYS A 205 6.64 -28.04 5.70
C LYS A 205 7.65 -28.29 4.57
N PHE A 206 7.42 -27.71 3.39
CA PHE A 206 8.36 -27.81 2.27
C PHE A 206 9.73 -27.22 2.63
N ARG A 207 9.75 -26.01 3.20
CA ARG A 207 10.96 -25.37 3.73
C ARG A 207 11.68 -26.26 4.75
N GLY A 208 10.93 -26.92 5.64
CA GLY A 208 11.49 -27.83 6.64
C GLY A 208 12.14 -29.10 6.08
N VAL A 209 11.72 -29.58 4.89
CA VAL A 209 12.41 -30.70 4.18
C VAL A 209 13.55 -30.22 3.30
N CYS A 210 13.54 -28.96 2.84
CA CYS A 210 14.63 -28.35 2.08
C CYS A 210 15.85 -27.97 2.92
N GLN A 211 15.75 -27.92 4.25
CA GLN A 211 16.86 -27.62 5.17
C GLN A 211 17.97 -28.71 5.23
N ILE A 212 17.97 -29.65 4.29
CA ILE A 212 19.01 -30.66 4.13
C ILE A 212 20.07 -30.09 3.17
N GLY A 213 21.25 -29.74 3.70
CA GLY A 213 22.37 -29.14 2.94
C GLY A 213 22.49 -27.62 3.09
N ASP A 214 23.43 -27.01 2.36
CA ASP A 214 23.72 -25.57 2.41
C ASP A 214 22.85 -24.77 1.43
N ILE A 215 21.62 -24.49 1.87
CA ILE A 215 20.58 -23.82 1.08
C ILE A 215 20.90 -22.35 0.77
N SER A 216 21.85 -21.75 1.50
CA SER A 216 22.30 -20.38 1.26
C SER A 216 22.89 -20.18 -0.15
N LYS A 217 23.30 -21.27 -0.80
CA LYS A 217 23.82 -21.30 -2.17
C LYS A 217 22.73 -21.32 -3.24
N LEU A 218 21.46 -21.46 -2.87
CA LEU A 218 20.34 -21.43 -3.81
C LEU A 218 20.15 -20.00 -4.35
N THR A 219 20.27 -19.85 -5.67
CA THR A 219 20.14 -18.57 -6.38
C THR A 219 18.90 -18.52 -7.27
N LEU A 220 18.47 -17.30 -7.62
CA LEU A 220 17.35 -17.09 -8.54
C LEU A 220 17.59 -17.76 -9.89
N ASP A 221 18.81 -17.63 -10.43
CA ASP A 221 19.21 -18.24 -11.71
C ASP A 221 19.08 -19.77 -11.64
N THR A 222 19.54 -20.40 -10.56
CA THR A 222 19.40 -21.85 -10.36
C THR A 222 17.93 -22.27 -10.38
N ALA A 223 17.03 -21.53 -9.74
CA ALA A 223 15.61 -21.87 -9.75
C ALA A 223 14.96 -21.68 -11.12
N LEU A 224 15.30 -20.62 -11.84
CA LEU A 224 14.82 -20.39 -13.19
C LEU A 224 15.28 -21.52 -14.14
N GLU A 225 16.53 -21.96 -14.03
CA GLU A 225 17.06 -23.09 -14.79
C GLU A 225 16.38 -24.42 -14.43
N VAL A 226 16.07 -24.66 -13.15
CA VAL A 226 15.28 -25.83 -12.71
C VAL A 226 13.90 -25.84 -13.38
N ILE A 227 13.24 -24.69 -13.40
CA ILE A 227 11.93 -24.53 -14.04
C ILE A 227 12.03 -24.75 -15.55
N TYR A 228 13.05 -24.18 -16.19
CA TYR A 228 13.30 -24.39 -17.62
C TYR A 228 13.57 -25.85 -17.96
N ALA A 229 14.31 -26.58 -17.11
CA ALA A 229 14.55 -28.00 -17.27
C ALA A 229 13.26 -28.84 -17.21
N ASP A 230 12.36 -28.53 -16.27
CA ASP A 230 11.04 -29.19 -16.14
C ASP A 230 10.15 -28.93 -17.37
N ILE A 231 10.08 -27.69 -17.85
CA ILE A 231 9.34 -27.35 -19.09
C ILE A 231 9.95 -28.07 -20.30
N LYS A 232 11.28 -28.10 -20.41
CA LYS A 232 11.97 -28.77 -21.51
C LYS A 232 11.65 -30.27 -21.54
N GLU A 233 11.60 -30.93 -20.39
CA GLU A 233 11.23 -32.35 -20.30
C GLU A 233 9.79 -32.57 -20.79
N GLN A 234 8.85 -31.70 -20.38
CA GLN A 234 7.44 -31.76 -20.81
C GLN A 234 7.25 -31.50 -22.32
N VAL A 235 8.05 -30.62 -22.91
CA VAL A 235 8.00 -30.31 -24.35
C VAL A 235 8.74 -31.36 -25.19
N THR A 236 9.77 -32.01 -24.64
CA THR A 236 10.48 -33.10 -25.33
C THR A 236 9.56 -34.31 -25.56
N THR A 237 8.59 -34.54 -24.67
CA THR A 237 7.51 -35.52 -24.90
C THR A 237 6.54 -35.13 -26.03
N SER A 238 6.60 -33.90 -26.55
CA SER A 238 5.74 -33.39 -27.64
C SER A 238 6.47 -33.09 -28.96
N ASN A 239 7.73 -33.53 -29.15
CA ASN A 239 8.55 -33.34 -30.36
C ASN A 239 8.81 -31.88 -30.81
N GLU A 240 8.58 -30.87 -29.96
CA GLU A 240 8.93 -29.46 -30.23
C GLU A 240 10.32 -29.13 -29.62
N ALA A 241 11.10 -28.25 -30.27
CA ALA A 241 12.34 -27.75 -29.67
C ALA A 241 12.00 -26.75 -28.54
N PRO A 242 12.70 -26.79 -27.39
CA PRO A 242 12.41 -25.88 -26.29
C PRO A 242 12.78 -24.45 -26.68
N GLY A 243 11.77 -23.62 -26.93
CA GLY A 243 11.94 -22.20 -27.23
C GLY A 243 12.35 -21.37 -26.01
N LEU A 244 12.31 -20.05 -26.18
CA LEU A 244 12.44 -19.08 -25.09
C LEU A 244 11.30 -19.29 -24.06
N LEU A 245 11.65 -19.33 -22.78
CA LEU A 245 10.70 -19.38 -21.67
C LEU A 245 10.48 -17.98 -21.10
N VAL A 246 9.23 -17.52 -21.08
CA VAL A 246 8.85 -16.28 -20.38
C VAL A 246 8.39 -16.64 -18.97
N VAL A 247 9.06 -16.11 -17.96
CA VAL A 247 8.70 -16.33 -16.55
C VAL A 247 8.18 -15.03 -15.96
N VAL A 248 6.91 -14.99 -15.57
CA VAL A 248 6.33 -13.89 -14.79
C VAL A 248 6.37 -14.29 -13.32
N ILE A 249 6.99 -13.48 -12.48
CA ILE A 249 7.03 -13.69 -11.03
C ILE A 249 6.33 -12.52 -10.36
N ASP A 250 5.15 -12.79 -9.84
CA ASP A 250 4.37 -11.84 -9.06
C ASP A 250 4.80 -11.95 -7.60
N ILE A 251 5.13 -10.82 -6.97
CA ILE A 251 5.64 -10.76 -5.60
C ILE A 251 4.71 -9.85 -4.79
N ASP A 252 3.67 -10.44 -4.20
CA ASP A 252 2.66 -9.71 -3.43
C ASP A 252 3.07 -9.47 -1.98
N GLU A 253 2.50 -8.44 -1.38
CA GLU A 253 2.78 -7.98 -0.02
C GLU A 253 4.29 -7.78 0.27
N PHE A 254 5.06 -7.38 -0.74
CA PHE A 254 6.51 -7.14 -0.64
C PHE A 254 6.90 -6.15 0.47
N ASN A 255 6.00 -5.22 0.81
CA ASN A 255 6.20 -4.30 1.93
C ASN A 255 6.39 -5.00 3.29
N LYS A 256 5.88 -6.23 3.47
CA LYS A 256 6.11 -7.03 4.69
C LYS A 256 7.57 -7.46 4.84
N LEU A 257 8.22 -7.86 3.74
CA LEU A 257 9.65 -8.15 3.75
C LEU A 257 10.47 -6.90 4.08
N HIS A 258 10.10 -5.75 3.49
CA HIS A 258 10.77 -4.48 3.78
C HIS A 258 10.62 -4.06 5.25
N ALA A 259 9.44 -4.28 5.85
CA ALA A 259 9.19 -4.00 7.26
C ALA A 259 10.00 -4.94 8.18
N LEU A 260 10.17 -6.20 7.80
CA LEU A 260 10.98 -7.17 8.54
C LEU A 260 12.47 -6.86 8.43
N SER A 261 12.97 -6.60 7.21
CA SER A 261 14.36 -6.24 6.96
C SER A 261 14.55 -5.50 5.64
N LYS A 262 14.96 -4.23 5.75
CA LYS A 262 15.35 -3.39 4.61
C LYS A 262 16.51 -4.00 3.82
N GLU A 263 17.47 -4.61 4.51
CA GLU A 263 18.64 -5.24 3.90
C GLU A 263 18.31 -6.51 3.13
N ALA A 264 17.39 -7.32 3.63
CA ALA A 264 16.84 -8.46 2.90
C ALA A 264 16.12 -8.01 1.62
N CYS A 265 15.24 -7.03 1.76
CA CYS A 265 14.52 -6.40 0.66
C CYS A 265 15.47 -5.86 -0.41
N LYS A 266 16.50 -5.12 -0.01
CA LYS A 266 17.56 -4.60 -0.90
C LYS A 266 18.28 -5.71 -1.66
N LYS A 267 18.71 -6.77 -0.96
CA LYS A 267 19.40 -7.91 -1.59
C LYS A 267 18.51 -8.61 -2.62
N LEU A 268 17.21 -8.74 -2.33
CA LEU A 268 16.24 -9.30 -3.24
C LEU A 268 16.11 -8.45 -4.52
N ILE A 269 15.89 -7.13 -4.38
CA ILE A 269 15.81 -6.20 -5.52
C ILE A 269 17.10 -6.25 -6.37
N ASN A 270 18.27 -6.25 -5.73
CA ASN A 270 19.55 -6.32 -6.41
C ASN A 270 19.71 -7.61 -7.21
N THR A 271 19.25 -8.73 -6.66
CA THR A 271 19.34 -10.04 -7.32
C THR A 271 18.38 -10.11 -8.50
N ILE A 272 17.12 -9.70 -8.31
CA ILE A 272 16.14 -9.61 -9.40
C ILE A 272 16.70 -8.73 -10.52
N GLY A 273 17.18 -7.53 -10.20
CA GLY A 273 17.77 -6.61 -11.17
C GLY A 273 18.97 -7.20 -11.91
N GLY A 274 19.88 -7.88 -11.20
CA GLY A 274 21.00 -8.61 -11.79
C GLY A 274 20.53 -9.66 -12.81
N THR A 275 19.57 -10.49 -12.43
CA THR A 275 18.97 -11.49 -13.33
C THR A 275 18.21 -10.85 -14.50
N LEU A 276 17.62 -9.66 -14.37
CA LEU A 276 17.03 -8.96 -15.52
C LEU A 276 18.07 -8.52 -16.56
N CYS A 277 19.26 -8.10 -16.11
CA CYS A 277 20.37 -7.69 -16.98
C CYS A 277 21.13 -8.88 -17.59
N ALA A 278 21.17 -10.01 -16.88
CA ALA A 278 21.91 -11.21 -17.26
C ALA A 278 21.08 -12.46 -16.96
N SER A 279 19.92 -12.59 -17.61
CA SER A 279 19.04 -13.75 -17.41
C SER A 279 19.73 -15.05 -17.86
N PRO A 280 19.42 -16.20 -17.23
CA PRO A 280 19.89 -17.48 -17.72
C PRO A 280 19.51 -17.72 -19.19
N PRO A 281 20.30 -18.53 -19.93
CA PRO A 281 20.04 -18.79 -21.34
C PRO A 281 18.60 -19.27 -21.59
N ASN A 282 17.97 -18.72 -22.64
CA ASN A 282 16.60 -19.04 -23.05
C ASN A 282 15.51 -18.72 -22.00
N ILE A 283 15.77 -17.80 -21.07
CA ILE A 283 14.78 -17.32 -20.11
C ILE A 283 14.62 -15.80 -20.22
N PHE A 284 13.38 -15.32 -20.22
CA PHE A 284 13.03 -13.91 -20.10
C PHE A 284 12.17 -13.68 -18.86
N LEU A 285 12.69 -12.91 -17.90
CA LEU A 285 12.07 -12.68 -16.59
C LEU A 285 11.26 -11.38 -16.54
N ILE A 286 10.01 -11.48 -16.07
CA ILE A 286 9.10 -10.35 -15.81
C ILE A 286 8.72 -10.38 -14.32
N PRO A 287 9.45 -9.68 -13.44
CA PRO A 287 9.08 -9.56 -12.03
C PRO A 287 8.05 -8.46 -11.87
N ILE A 288 7.05 -8.65 -11.01
CA ILE A 288 6.08 -7.61 -10.65
C ILE A 288 6.01 -7.53 -9.13
N LEU A 289 6.49 -6.42 -8.56
CA LEU A 289 6.41 -6.17 -7.12
C LEU A 289 5.07 -5.55 -6.78
N ALA A 290 4.34 -6.09 -5.81
CA ALA A 290 3.11 -5.49 -5.32
C ALA A 290 3.14 -5.34 -3.79
N GLY A 291 2.58 -4.24 -3.30
CA GLY A 291 2.52 -4.01 -1.86
C GLY A 291 1.85 -2.70 -1.47
N THR A 292 1.56 -2.57 -0.18
CA THR A 292 1.15 -1.31 0.43
C THR A 292 2.40 -0.55 0.83
N ILE A 293 2.83 0.32 -0.08
CA ILE A 293 4.05 1.12 0.06
C ILE A 293 3.66 2.49 0.62
N GLU A 294 4.14 2.79 1.82
CA GLU A 294 4.05 4.11 2.43
C GLU A 294 5.35 4.89 2.14
N GLY A 295 5.22 6.07 1.55
CA GLY A 295 6.34 6.94 1.16
C GLY A 295 6.82 6.81 -0.30
N PRO A 296 7.88 7.54 -0.69
CA PRO A 296 8.44 7.50 -2.04
C PRO A 296 8.85 6.07 -2.46
N LEU A 297 8.32 5.61 -3.59
CA LEU A 297 8.59 4.28 -4.15
C LEU A 297 10.09 4.07 -4.39
N GLU A 298 10.79 5.15 -4.71
CA GLU A 298 12.21 5.20 -4.93
C GLU A 298 12.96 4.62 -3.72
N HIS A 299 12.56 4.91 -2.48
CA HIS A 299 13.25 4.42 -1.29
C HIS A 299 13.27 2.90 -1.14
N TYR A 300 12.34 2.19 -1.79
CA TYR A 300 12.30 0.72 -1.76
C TYR A 300 13.22 0.10 -2.82
N ILE A 301 13.67 0.87 -3.83
CA ILE A 301 14.32 0.36 -5.05
C ILE A 301 15.66 1.07 -5.35
N THR A 302 15.91 2.26 -4.80
CA THR A 302 16.99 3.21 -5.19
C THR A 302 18.39 2.64 -5.13
N GLU A 303 18.66 1.73 -4.22
CA GLU A 303 20.03 1.26 -3.99
C GLU A 303 20.50 0.21 -5.00
N SER A 304 19.62 -0.23 -5.92
CA SER A 304 19.92 -1.24 -6.94
C SER A 304 20.47 -0.69 -8.26
N MET A 305 20.44 0.64 -8.44
CA MET A 305 20.59 1.35 -9.71
C MET A 305 19.53 1.01 -10.78
N HIS A 306 18.64 0.04 -10.53
CA HIS A 306 17.46 -0.19 -11.38
C HIS A 306 16.44 0.91 -11.14
N LYS A 307 15.75 1.30 -12.21
CA LYS A 307 14.62 2.22 -12.12
C LYS A 307 13.34 1.44 -11.88
N SER A 308 12.40 2.03 -11.14
CA SER A 308 11.05 1.49 -11.04
C SER A 308 10.23 1.86 -12.27
N LEU A 309 9.41 0.94 -12.74
CA LEU A 309 8.29 1.21 -13.64
C LEU A 309 7.02 1.20 -12.79
N ARG A 310 6.49 2.37 -12.46
CA ARG A 310 5.30 2.50 -11.61
C ARG A 310 4.07 2.09 -12.41
N LEU A 311 3.42 1.02 -11.99
CA LEU A 311 2.17 0.56 -12.58
C LEU A 311 0.99 1.30 -11.93
N PRO A 312 0.18 2.04 -12.70
CA PRO A 312 -0.95 2.79 -12.15
C PRO A 312 -2.05 1.82 -11.73
N LEU A 313 -2.65 2.04 -10.55
CA LEU A 313 -3.91 1.42 -10.16
C LEU A 313 -4.96 2.51 -10.08
N PRO A 314 -5.74 2.73 -11.16
CA PRO A 314 -6.78 3.73 -11.14
C PRO A 314 -7.82 3.40 -10.07
N LEU A 315 -8.31 4.42 -9.37
CA LEU A 315 -9.46 4.28 -8.49
C LEU A 315 -10.70 3.97 -9.33
N LEU A 316 -11.59 3.17 -8.77
CA LEU A 316 -12.85 2.83 -9.44
C LEU A 316 -13.75 4.04 -9.47
N GLU A 317 -14.31 4.35 -10.64
CA GLU A 317 -15.34 5.37 -10.79
C GLU A 317 -16.75 4.75 -10.69
N ASN A 318 -17.79 5.56 -10.55
CA ASN A 318 -19.19 5.11 -10.47
C ASN A 318 -19.57 4.21 -11.67
N LYS A 319 -19.05 4.55 -12.87
CA LYS A 319 -19.26 3.75 -14.09
C LYS A 319 -18.69 2.33 -13.95
N ASP A 320 -17.59 2.17 -13.23
CA ASP A 320 -16.94 0.88 -13.01
C ASP A 320 -17.68 0.08 -11.93
N ALA A 321 -18.17 0.73 -10.88
CA ALA A 321 -19.07 0.12 -9.91
C ALA A 321 -20.36 -0.41 -10.57
N ILE A 322 -20.94 0.35 -11.51
CA ILE A 322 -22.11 -0.11 -12.29
C ILE A 322 -21.74 -1.33 -13.16
N LYS A 323 -20.58 -1.32 -13.84
CA LYS A 323 -20.12 -2.49 -14.63
C LYS A 323 -19.95 -3.73 -13.77
N ILE A 324 -19.34 -3.59 -12.59
CA ILE A 324 -19.22 -4.68 -11.62
C ILE A 324 -20.61 -5.18 -11.21
N GLY A 325 -21.54 -4.26 -10.95
CA GLY A 325 -22.93 -4.59 -10.63
C GLY A 325 -23.61 -5.42 -11.72
N LYS A 326 -23.47 -5.03 -12.99
CA LYS A 326 -23.98 -5.80 -14.13
C LYS A 326 -23.33 -7.18 -14.22
N ALA A 327 -22.03 -7.29 -13.98
CA ALA A 327 -21.31 -8.57 -14.01
C ALA A 327 -21.80 -9.55 -12.94
N ILE A 328 -22.28 -9.05 -11.80
CA ILE A 328 -22.89 -9.86 -10.74
C ILE A 328 -24.39 -10.08 -10.92
N LYS A 329 -24.94 -9.69 -12.09
CA LYS A 329 -26.37 -9.76 -12.43
C LYS A 329 -27.25 -8.98 -11.46
N LEU A 330 -26.75 -7.87 -10.91
CA LEU A 330 -27.66 -6.89 -10.31
C LEU A 330 -28.58 -6.35 -11.40
N ASP A 331 -29.87 -6.30 -11.08
CA ASP A 331 -30.89 -5.71 -11.93
C ASP A 331 -30.53 -4.25 -12.25
N GLU A 332 -30.65 -3.84 -13.51
CA GLU A 332 -30.29 -2.48 -13.93
C GLU A 332 -31.15 -1.44 -13.21
N ASN A 333 -32.44 -1.74 -12.98
CA ASN A 333 -33.31 -0.85 -12.22
C ASN A 333 -32.85 -0.77 -10.76
N TYR A 334 -32.46 -1.88 -10.14
CA TYR A 334 -31.86 -1.85 -8.80
C TYR A 334 -30.56 -1.04 -8.76
N ALA A 335 -29.65 -1.25 -9.71
CA ALA A 335 -28.38 -0.54 -9.75
C ALA A 335 -28.57 0.98 -9.91
N HIS A 336 -29.60 1.43 -10.64
CA HIS A 336 -29.85 2.86 -10.88
C HIS A 336 -30.83 3.52 -9.88
N LEU A 337 -31.81 2.78 -9.36
CA LEU A 337 -32.91 3.31 -8.57
C LEU A 337 -32.81 2.98 -7.08
N ASN A 338 -31.97 2.02 -6.68
CA ASN A 338 -31.81 1.72 -5.26
C ASN A 338 -30.92 2.77 -4.59
N GLU A 339 -31.55 3.59 -3.75
CA GLU A 339 -30.87 4.68 -3.02
C GLU A 339 -29.70 4.18 -2.19
N TYR A 340 -29.80 3.02 -1.53
CA TYR A 340 -28.68 2.48 -0.74
C TYR A 340 -27.50 2.03 -1.61
N TYR A 341 -27.77 1.42 -2.77
CA TYR A 341 -26.71 1.06 -3.70
C TYR A 341 -26.03 2.31 -4.26
N GLN A 342 -26.82 3.30 -4.68
CA GLN A 342 -26.31 4.60 -5.14
C GLN A 342 -25.52 5.35 -4.07
N LEU A 343 -25.95 5.28 -2.79
CA LEU A 343 -25.18 5.80 -1.66
C LEU A 343 -23.87 5.03 -1.45
N CYS A 344 -23.86 3.71 -1.64
CA CYS A 344 -22.64 2.89 -1.48
C CYS A 344 -21.60 3.12 -2.60
N ILE A 345 -22.05 3.52 -3.78
CA ILE A 345 -21.18 3.82 -4.94
C ILE A 345 -21.08 5.32 -5.24
N GLY A 346 -21.69 6.16 -4.41
CA GLY A 346 -21.75 7.61 -4.55
C GLY A 346 -20.44 8.27 -4.15
N ASP A 347 -20.27 9.52 -4.54
CA ASP A 347 -19.08 10.30 -4.18
C ASP A 347 -19.02 10.42 -2.64
N ILE A 348 -17.91 9.96 -2.04
CA ILE A 348 -17.65 10.11 -0.60
C ILE A 348 -17.81 11.58 -0.19
N GLY A 349 -17.46 12.52 -1.07
CA GLY A 349 -17.70 13.95 -0.88
C GLY A 349 -19.18 14.28 -0.66
N GLU A 350 -20.09 13.70 -1.44
CA GLU A 350 -21.54 13.90 -1.28
C GLU A 350 -22.06 13.30 0.03
N ILE A 351 -21.61 12.09 0.38
CA ILE A 351 -21.98 11.44 1.64
C ILE A 351 -21.49 12.27 2.83
N MET A 352 -20.23 12.68 2.81
CA MET A 352 -19.64 13.52 3.86
C MET A 352 -20.32 14.87 3.95
N ASN A 353 -20.77 15.44 2.82
CA ASN A 353 -21.53 16.68 2.80
C ASN A 353 -22.95 16.50 3.39
N ALA A 354 -23.63 15.41 3.07
CA ALA A 354 -24.94 15.08 3.66
C ALA A 354 -24.84 14.86 5.18
N ILE A 355 -23.84 14.10 5.63
CA ILE A 355 -23.53 13.92 7.07
C ILE A 355 -23.27 15.28 7.72
N LYS A 356 -22.46 16.14 7.07
CA LYS A 356 -22.15 17.48 7.57
C LYS A 356 -23.42 18.34 7.72
N ILE A 357 -24.34 18.33 6.75
CA ILE A 357 -25.59 19.09 6.80
C ILE A 357 -26.46 18.61 7.96
N GLN A 358 -26.67 17.29 8.08
CA GLN A 358 -27.48 16.73 9.15
C GLN A 358 -26.92 17.08 10.54
N LEU A 359 -25.60 16.94 10.69
CA LEU A 359 -24.89 17.27 11.92
C LEU A 359 -24.96 18.77 12.27
N LEU A 360 -24.90 19.65 11.27
CA LEU A 360 -25.05 21.10 11.46
C LEU A 360 -26.43 21.45 12.04
N ASP A 361 -27.48 20.81 11.53
CA ASP A 361 -28.87 21.03 11.94
C ASP A 361 -29.13 20.47 13.34
N ASP A 362 -28.74 19.22 13.61
CA ASP A 362 -28.97 18.54 14.89
C ASP A 362 -28.29 19.28 16.06
N TYR A 363 -27.08 19.80 15.83
CA TYR A 363 -26.32 20.56 16.83
C TYR A 363 -26.56 22.08 16.76
N LYS A 364 -27.38 22.56 15.82
CA LYS A 364 -27.68 23.98 15.58
C LYS A 364 -26.42 24.84 15.47
N LEU A 365 -25.36 24.30 14.87
CA LEU A 365 -24.04 24.94 14.87
C LEU A 365 -24.00 26.26 14.10
N THR A 366 -24.92 26.47 13.16
CA THR A 366 -25.10 27.75 12.45
C THR A 366 -25.52 28.87 13.40
N HIS A 367 -26.36 28.58 14.39
CA HIS A 367 -26.70 29.52 15.46
C HIS A 367 -25.49 29.77 16.38
N TYR A 368 -24.57 28.81 16.45
CA TYR A 368 -23.48 28.78 17.41
C TYR A 368 -22.13 29.30 16.89
N SER A 369 -22.00 29.46 15.57
CA SER A 369 -20.76 29.83 14.89
C SER A 369 -20.13 31.10 15.47
N ASN A 370 -20.91 32.17 15.58
CA ASN A 370 -20.40 33.48 15.96
C ASN A 370 -19.88 33.53 17.41
N TRP A 371 -20.47 32.79 18.35
CA TRP A 371 -20.00 32.79 19.75
C TRP A 371 -18.93 31.73 20.02
N LEU A 372 -18.90 30.65 19.24
CA LEU A 372 -17.82 29.66 19.31
C LEU A 372 -16.52 30.16 18.67
N THR A 373 -16.51 31.27 17.93
CA THR A 373 -15.30 31.84 17.32
C THR A 373 -14.15 31.99 18.33
N LYS A 374 -14.42 32.54 19.52
CA LYS A 374 -13.39 32.72 20.56
C LYS A 374 -12.91 31.38 21.13
N THR A 375 -13.84 30.44 21.32
CA THR A 375 -13.53 29.07 21.76
C THR A 375 -12.65 28.36 20.73
N LEU A 376 -12.97 28.50 19.45
CA LEU A 376 -12.20 27.96 18.35
C LEU A 376 -10.80 28.60 18.30
N ALA A 377 -10.70 29.92 18.45
CA ALA A 377 -9.41 30.62 18.50
C ALA A 377 -8.52 30.11 19.65
N LYS A 378 -9.08 29.95 20.86
CA LYS A 378 -8.36 29.36 21.99
C LYS A 378 -7.92 27.92 21.72
N ALA A 379 -8.78 27.10 21.10
CA ALA A 379 -8.45 25.73 20.74
C ALA A 379 -7.26 25.67 19.77
N ILE A 380 -7.30 26.47 18.70
CA ILE A 380 -6.24 26.51 17.68
C ILE A 380 -4.91 27.00 18.26
N LEU A 381 -4.95 28.03 19.09
CA LEU A 381 -3.76 28.59 19.75
C LEU A 381 -3.24 27.71 20.90
N GLY A 382 -3.98 26.67 21.28
CA GLY A 382 -3.67 25.81 22.42
C GLY A 382 -3.65 26.57 23.75
N LEU A 383 -4.51 27.59 23.89
CA LEU A 383 -4.64 28.38 25.11
C LEU A 383 -5.42 27.57 26.16
N PRO A 384 -4.89 27.44 27.39
CA PRO A 384 -5.59 26.71 28.45
C PRO A 384 -6.86 27.45 28.89
N VAL A 385 -7.85 26.68 29.34
CA VAL A 385 -9.10 27.18 29.92
C VAL A 385 -9.47 26.42 31.19
N LEU A 386 -10.28 27.03 32.07
CA LEU A 386 -10.94 26.33 33.16
C LEU A 386 -12.31 25.84 32.70
N LYS A 387 -12.76 24.69 33.23
CA LYS A 387 -14.09 24.12 32.95
C LYS A 387 -15.23 25.11 33.20
N THR A 388 -15.08 25.92 34.25
CA THR A 388 -16.07 26.88 34.74
C THR A 388 -15.98 28.25 34.05
N ASP A 389 -15.01 28.47 33.16
CA ASP A 389 -14.90 29.75 32.46
C ASP A 389 -16.17 29.99 31.64
N SER A 390 -16.77 31.17 31.83
CA SER A 390 -17.98 31.58 31.13
C SER A 390 -17.67 32.00 29.70
N ILE A 391 -18.48 31.51 28.78
CA ILE A 391 -18.50 31.90 27.37
C ILE A 391 -19.76 32.74 27.16
N ASN A 392 -19.56 34.01 26.82
CA ASN A 392 -20.67 34.95 26.62
C ASN A 392 -21.38 34.66 25.28
N VAL A 393 -22.70 34.47 25.36
CA VAL A 393 -23.60 34.20 24.24
C VAL A 393 -24.62 35.34 24.15
N GLY A 394 -24.18 36.53 23.74
CA GLY A 394 -25.07 37.71 23.71
C GLY A 394 -25.63 38.05 25.11
N LYS A 395 -26.88 37.67 25.39
CA LYS A 395 -27.54 37.82 26.71
C LYS A 395 -27.48 36.56 27.60
N GLU A 396 -27.03 35.44 27.06
CA GLU A 396 -26.91 34.15 27.75
C GLU A 396 -25.44 33.82 28.08
N PHE A 397 -25.22 32.89 29.00
CA PHE A 397 -23.90 32.41 29.39
C PHE A 397 -23.88 30.88 29.36
N THR A 398 -22.80 30.29 28.83
CA THR A 398 -22.53 28.85 28.90
C THR A 398 -21.10 28.63 29.40
N THR A 399 -20.73 27.40 29.75
CA THR A 399 -19.36 27.06 30.21
C THR A 399 -18.70 26.04 29.29
N TYR A 400 -17.37 25.93 29.34
CA TYR A 400 -16.67 24.89 28.58
C TYR A 400 -17.10 23.47 28.99
N GLU A 401 -17.45 23.27 30.26
CA GLU A 401 -17.98 22.00 30.76
C GLU A 401 -19.32 21.63 30.10
N GLU A 402 -20.23 22.58 29.98
CA GLU A 402 -21.52 22.37 29.29
C GLU A 402 -21.32 22.04 27.81
N LEU A 403 -20.44 22.76 27.11
CA LEU A 403 -20.13 22.46 25.71
C LEU A 403 -19.52 21.07 25.54
N SER A 404 -18.69 20.64 26.49
CA SER A 404 -18.11 19.31 26.49
C SER A 404 -19.16 18.24 26.74
N SER A 405 -20.07 18.45 27.68
CA SER A 405 -21.18 17.52 27.96
C SER A 405 -22.12 17.33 26.76
N ARG A 406 -22.24 18.35 25.90
CA ARG A 406 -23.02 18.33 24.66
C ARG A 406 -22.26 17.72 23.47
N GLY A 407 -21.01 17.31 23.63
CA GLY A 407 -20.20 16.74 22.54
C GLY A 407 -19.73 17.73 21.47
N ILE A 408 -19.85 19.05 21.74
CA ILE A 408 -19.39 20.10 20.80
C ILE A 408 -17.86 20.20 20.83
N LEU A 409 -17.25 19.98 21.99
CA LEU A 409 -15.80 19.98 22.19
C LEU A 409 -15.40 18.93 23.22
N ASN A 410 -14.10 18.64 23.29
CA ASN A 410 -13.51 17.82 24.34
C ASN A 410 -12.53 18.67 25.14
N LEU A 411 -12.53 18.45 26.45
CA LEU A 411 -11.57 19.08 27.37
C LEU A 411 -10.52 18.04 27.79
N VAL A 412 -9.27 18.29 27.41
CA VAL A 412 -8.13 17.44 27.76
C VAL A 412 -7.36 18.11 28.88
N LEU A 413 -7.13 17.40 29.99
CA LEU A 413 -6.41 17.96 31.13
C LEU A 413 -4.98 18.33 30.71
N TYR A 414 -4.63 19.60 30.89
CA TYR A 414 -3.33 20.16 30.50
C TYR A 414 -2.42 20.33 31.73
N ASN A 415 -2.97 20.82 32.84
CA ASN A 415 -2.24 21.00 34.08
C ASN A 415 -3.10 20.59 35.27
N THR A 416 -2.62 19.59 36.02
CA THR A 416 -3.29 19.02 37.19
C THR A 416 -3.34 19.99 38.37
N THR A 417 -2.35 20.87 38.52
CA THR A 417 -2.21 21.77 39.66
C THR A 417 -3.15 22.97 39.55
N SER A 418 -3.17 23.60 38.37
CA SER A 418 -4.07 24.72 38.06
C SER A 418 -5.46 24.28 37.59
N LYS A 419 -5.68 22.98 37.36
CA LYS A 419 -6.90 22.40 36.77
C LYS A 419 -7.26 23.03 35.42
N GLU A 420 -6.25 23.29 34.61
CA GLU A 420 -6.40 23.85 33.26
C GLU A 420 -6.56 22.74 32.22
N TYR A 421 -7.34 23.03 31.18
CA TYR A 421 -7.67 22.11 30.10
C TYR A 421 -7.34 22.72 28.74
N GLN A 422 -6.92 21.89 27.80
CA GLN A 422 -6.89 22.21 26.37
C GLN A 422 -8.21 21.82 25.71
N ILE A 423 -8.62 22.62 24.74
CA ILE A 423 -9.85 22.41 23.97
C ILE A 423 -9.48 21.63 22.70
N GLN A 424 -10.18 20.52 22.47
CA GLN A 424 -10.15 19.80 21.21
C GLN A 424 -11.53 19.87 20.54
N ILE A 425 -11.54 20.23 19.26
CA ILE A 425 -12.77 20.37 18.47
C ILE A 425 -12.64 19.40 17.28
N PRO A 426 -13.61 18.47 17.10
CA PRO A 426 -13.69 17.66 15.89
C PRO A 426 -13.57 18.50 14.61
N TYR A 427 -12.76 18.03 13.65
CA TYR A 427 -12.48 18.77 12.42
C TYR A 427 -13.74 19.20 11.66
N ILE A 428 -14.77 18.36 11.65
CA ILE A 428 -16.07 18.66 11.02
C ILE A 428 -16.77 19.87 11.65
N TRP A 429 -16.66 20.03 12.98
CA TRP A 429 -17.14 21.20 13.71
C TRP A 429 -16.31 22.43 13.39
N THR A 430 -14.98 22.31 13.34
CA THR A 430 -14.12 23.43 12.90
C THR A 430 -14.50 23.90 11.50
N SER A 431 -14.67 22.97 10.55
CA SER A 431 -15.09 23.28 9.18
C SER A 431 -16.48 23.93 9.11
N ALA A 432 -17.40 23.48 9.95
CA ALA A 432 -18.75 24.05 10.08
C ALA A 432 -18.73 25.46 10.66
N LEU A 433 -18.06 25.67 11.79
CA LEU A 433 -18.04 26.93 12.52
C LEU A 433 -17.38 28.03 11.71
N VAL A 434 -16.26 27.73 11.06
CA VAL A 434 -15.52 28.70 10.24
C VAL A 434 -16.33 29.15 9.03
N ARG A 435 -17.01 28.23 8.35
CA ARG A 435 -17.83 28.57 7.17
C ARG A 435 -19.07 29.38 7.51
N ASN A 436 -19.60 29.24 8.73
CA ASN A 436 -20.81 29.92 9.19
C ASN A 436 -20.53 31.13 10.09
N SER A 437 -19.25 31.48 10.33
CA SER A 437 -18.90 32.64 11.15
C SER A 437 -18.93 33.91 10.30
N ASN A 438 -19.46 34.99 10.88
CA ASN A 438 -19.49 36.32 10.27
C ASN A 438 -18.25 37.17 10.63
N GLU A 439 -17.34 36.64 11.44
CA GLU A 439 -16.12 37.34 11.88
C GLU A 439 -15.12 37.38 10.71
N HIS A 440 -14.70 38.60 10.33
CA HIS A 440 -13.84 38.82 9.16
C HIS A 440 -12.53 38.03 9.25
N GLU A 441 -12.01 37.85 10.45
CA GLU A 441 -10.77 37.10 10.75
C GLU A 441 -10.84 35.63 10.34
N MET A 442 -12.04 35.06 10.22
CA MET A 442 -12.24 33.66 9.83
C MET A 442 -12.03 33.41 8.33
N ILE A 443 -11.94 34.47 7.50
CA ILE A 443 -11.70 34.35 6.05
C ILE A 443 -10.40 33.60 5.74
N PHE A 444 -9.34 33.88 6.48
CA PHE A 444 -8.04 33.21 6.31
C PHE A 444 -8.13 31.71 6.60
N TRP A 445 -9.04 31.31 7.51
CA TRP A 445 -9.26 29.90 7.81
C TRP A 445 -10.14 29.22 6.75
N GLN A 446 -11.12 29.93 6.17
CA GLN A 446 -11.91 29.39 5.06
C GLN A 446 -11.02 29.02 3.87
N GLU A 447 -10.04 29.88 3.54
CA GLU A 447 -9.04 29.62 2.51
C GLU A 447 -8.18 28.40 2.87
N MET A 448 -7.70 28.29 4.12
CA MET A 448 -6.91 27.14 4.56
C MET A 448 -7.68 25.81 4.63
N LEU A 449 -9.01 25.81 4.70
CA LEU A 449 -9.83 24.60 4.67
C LEU A 449 -10.20 24.14 3.26
N ASN A 450 -10.06 25.02 2.26
CA ASN A 450 -10.32 24.71 0.86
C ASN A 450 -9.01 24.27 0.20
N TYR A 451 -8.65 23.00 0.39
CA TYR A 451 -7.50 22.39 -0.29
C TYR A 451 -7.95 21.68 -1.56
N GLU A 452 -7.62 22.26 -2.72
CA GLU A 452 -7.50 21.52 -3.97
C GLU A 452 -6.01 21.34 -4.26
N GLU A 453 -5.56 20.08 -4.41
CA GLU A 453 -4.17 19.78 -4.80
C GLU A 453 -3.97 19.90 -6.32
N PRO A 454 -2.78 20.32 -6.80
CA PRO A 454 -1.51 20.48 -6.08
C PRO A 454 -1.12 21.94 -5.70
N MET A 455 -0.35 22.08 -4.60
CA MET A 455 0.17 23.36 -4.09
C MET A 455 1.57 23.69 -4.63
N HIS A 456 1.66 24.68 -5.52
CA HIS A 456 2.90 25.21 -6.11
C HIS A 456 3.59 26.23 -5.18
N TRP A 457 4.87 26.53 -5.45
CA TRP A 457 5.69 27.43 -4.62
C TRP A 457 5.04 28.80 -4.33
N ARG A 458 4.35 29.39 -5.31
CA ARG A 458 3.65 30.67 -5.11
C ARG A 458 2.48 30.52 -4.13
N GLN A 459 1.70 29.44 -4.27
CA GLN A 459 0.62 29.13 -3.34
C GLN A 459 1.17 28.85 -1.94
N TRP A 460 2.39 28.33 -1.81
CA TRP A 460 3.06 28.18 -0.53
C TRP A 460 3.43 29.53 0.12
N GLU A 461 3.92 30.51 -0.64
CA GLU A 461 4.16 31.86 -0.12
C GLU A 461 2.86 32.52 0.36
N ASP A 462 1.80 32.43 -0.44
CA ASP A 462 0.48 32.97 -0.11
C ASP A 462 -0.10 32.28 1.14
N PHE A 463 0.03 30.95 1.23
CA PHE A 463 -0.36 30.17 2.40
C PHE A 463 0.36 30.61 3.67
N ASN A 464 1.68 30.81 3.61
CA ASN A 464 2.43 31.26 4.79
C ASN A 464 1.97 32.64 5.27
N ALA A 465 1.71 33.56 4.35
CA ALA A 465 1.20 34.89 4.68
C ALA A 465 -0.20 34.81 5.33
N GLN A 466 -1.11 34.01 4.76
CA GLN A 466 -2.44 33.74 5.31
C GLN A 466 -2.36 33.10 6.70
N PHE A 467 -1.48 32.11 6.90
CA PHE A 467 -1.27 31.46 8.18
C PHE A 467 -0.81 32.44 9.27
N TRP A 468 0.10 33.36 8.94
CA TRP A 468 0.55 34.39 9.88
C TRP A 468 -0.54 35.39 10.23
N ALA A 469 -1.26 35.89 9.22
CA ALA A 469 -2.38 36.81 9.43
C ALA A 469 -3.44 36.17 10.33
N LEU A 470 -3.82 34.93 10.02
CA LEU A 470 -4.73 34.14 10.81
C LEU A 470 -4.26 34.03 12.26
N ARG A 471 -3.02 33.57 12.50
CA ARG A 471 -2.52 33.33 13.86
C ARG A 471 -2.53 34.59 14.71
N LEU A 472 -2.15 35.74 14.15
CA LEU A 472 -2.22 37.04 14.84
C LEU A 472 -3.66 37.42 15.18
N ASN A 473 -4.58 37.27 14.24
CA ASN A 473 -5.99 37.56 14.46
C ASN A 473 -6.65 36.67 15.52
N LEU A 474 -6.28 35.39 15.58
CA LEU A 474 -6.79 34.49 16.61
C LEU A 474 -6.41 34.98 18.02
N PHE A 475 -5.22 35.56 18.19
CA PHE A 475 -4.85 36.16 19.48
C PHE A 475 -5.68 37.43 19.77
N CYS A 476 -5.94 38.27 18.77
CA CYS A 476 -6.85 39.41 18.92
C CYS A 476 -8.26 38.96 19.34
N LEU A 477 -8.80 37.93 18.69
CA LEU A 477 -10.11 37.34 19.02
C LEU A 477 -10.14 36.71 20.42
N ALA A 478 -9.03 36.13 20.87
CA ALA A 478 -8.86 35.63 22.23
C ALA A 478 -8.79 36.75 23.28
N GLY A 479 -8.72 38.02 22.86
CA GLY A 479 -8.71 39.20 23.72
C GLY A 479 -7.32 39.73 24.05
N ASN A 480 -6.26 39.22 23.40
CA ASN A 480 -4.91 39.70 23.61
C ASN A 480 -4.66 41.00 22.82
N LYS A 481 -3.94 41.94 23.43
CA LYS A 481 -3.40 43.15 22.75
C LYS A 481 -1.90 43.06 22.49
N LYS A 482 -1.22 42.28 23.33
CA LYS A 482 0.21 41.97 23.25
C LYS A 482 0.41 40.51 23.61
N ILE A 483 1.39 39.88 22.98
CA ILE A 483 1.78 38.49 23.24
C ILE A 483 3.29 38.37 23.25
N LYS A 484 3.83 37.36 23.95
CA LYS A 484 5.27 37.11 23.87
C LYS A 484 5.61 36.44 22.54
N LEU A 485 6.78 36.75 21.98
CA LEU A 485 7.26 36.15 20.74
C LEU A 485 7.30 34.61 20.82
N LYS A 486 7.63 34.06 21.99
CA LYS A 486 7.60 32.61 22.26
C LYS A 486 6.21 31.99 22.18
N GLU A 487 5.16 32.75 22.47
CA GLU A 487 3.77 32.28 22.37
C GLU A 487 3.30 32.33 20.91
N LEU A 488 3.67 33.40 20.21
CA LEU A 488 3.43 33.51 18.76
C LEU A 488 4.09 32.36 18.00
N LEU A 489 5.34 32.01 18.34
CA LEU A 489 6.11 30.93 17.71
C LEU A 489 5.93 29.55 18.36
N ARG A 490 4.95 29.39 19.26
CA ARG A 490 4.72 28.12 19.96
C ARG A 490 4.48 26.98 18.96
N GLY A 491 5.31 25.94 19.05
CA GLY A 491 5.29 24.77 18.16
C GLY A 491 6.33 24.79 17.04
N ALA A 492 7.02 25.92 16.82
CA ALA A 492 8.14 25.97 15.88
C ALA A 492 9.40 25.30 16.47
N SER A 493 10.10 24.51 15.66
CA SER A 493 11.41 23.96 16.02
C SER A 493 12.50 25.00 15.72
N ILE A 494 13.03 25.64 16.77
CA ILE A 494 14.01 26.71 16.65
C ILE A 494 15.29 26.27 17.38
N SER A 495 16.44 26.42 16.72
CA SER A 495 17.75 25.98 17.23
C SER A 495 18.35 26.88 18.30
N CYS A 496 17.78 28.07 18.52
CA CYS A 496 18.24 29.07 19.47
C CYS A 496 17.13 29.48 20.45
N SER A 497 17.54 29.97 21.63
CA SER A 497 16.61 30.53 22.60
C SER A 497 15.95 31.80 22.04
N LEU A 498 14.62 31.84 22.04
CA LEU A 498 13.88 33.02 21.62
C LEU A 498 14.09 34.19 22.60
N PRO A 499 14.28 35.42 22.11
CA PRO A 499 14.37 36.59 22.97
C PRO A 499 13.02 36.88 23.63
N ASP A 500 13.02 37.38 24.87
CA ASP A 500 11.80 37.75 25.60
C ASP A 500 11.28 39.11 25.09
N VAL A 501 10.71 39.08 23.88
CA VAL A 501 10.16 40.26 23.19
C VAL A 501 8.64 40.16 23.18
N GLU A 502 7.97 41.28 23.44
CA GLU A 502 6.53 41.41 23.24
C GLU A 502 6.21 41.87 21.82
N VAL A 503 5.24 41.19 21.20
CA VAL A 503 4.67 41.55 19.91
C VAL A 503 3.35 42.27 20.17
N THR A 504 3.24 43.52 19.71
CA THR A 504 1.98 44.26 19.69
C THR A 504 1.12 43.74 18.57
N LEU A 505 -0.12 43.36 18.87
CA LEU A 505 -1.03 42.81 17.89
C LEU A 505 -1.70 43.94 17.09
N PRO A 506 -1.88 43.76 15.76
CA PRO A 506 -2.54 44.75 14.93
C PRO A 506 -4.05 44.81 15.21
N GLU A 507 -4.63 46.01 15.16
CA GLU A 507 -6.08 46.20 15.33
C GLU A 507 -6.89 45.68 14.13
N THR A 508 -6.29 45.69 12.94
CA THR A 508 -6.85 45.09 11.72
C THR A 508 -5.72 44.43 10.92
N SER A 509 -6.00 43.28 10.31
CA SER A 509 -5.05 42.60 9.42
C SER A 509 -5.48 42.76 7.96
N GLN A 510 -4.61 43.30 7.13
CA GLN A 510 -4.74 43.23 5.67
C GLN A 510 -3.48 42.57 5.10
N LEU A 511 -3.67 41.61 4.19
CA LEU A 511 -2.57 41.03 3.44
C LEU A 511 -2.16 41.99 2.33
N CYS A 512 -0.88 42.36 2.31
CA CYS A 512 -0.31 43.23 1.29
C CYS A 512 0.69 42.45 0.45
N GLN A 513 0.63 42.59 -0.87
CA GLN A 513 1.61 41.99 -1.76
C GLN A 513 2.88 42.84 -1.78
N LEU A 514 4.03 42.22 -1.49
CA LEU A 514 5.32 42.89 -1.62
C LEU A 514 5.64 43.15 -3.10
N LYS A 515 6.13 44.36 -3.40
CA LYS A 515 6.49 44.78 -4.78
C LYS A 515 7.62 43.92 -5.41
N HIS A 516 8.34 43.15 -4.61
CA HIS A 516 9.45 42.30 -5.05
C HIS A 516 9.21 40.84 -4.63
N GLN A 517 8.18 40.20 -5.20
CA GLN A 517 8.09 38.74 -5.18
C GLN A 517 9.18 38.14 -6.06
N TYR A 518 9.67 36.93 -5.73
CA TYR A 518 10.63 36.22 -6.57
C TYR A 518 10.07 36.08 -7.99
N LEU A 519 10.82 36.61 -8.96
CA LEU A 519 10.44 36.56 -10.37
C LEU A 519 10.30 35.10 -10.81
N LYS A 520 9.26 34.85 -11.61
CA LYS A 520 8.98 33.60 -12.32
C LYS A 520 10.27 33.13 -13.00
N GLY A 521 10.99 32.22 -12.34
CA GLY A 521 12.10 31.53 -12.98
C GLY A 521 11.52 30.86 -14.21
N LYS A 522 11.89 31.35 -15.39
CA LYS A 522 11.82 30.54 -16.60
C LYS A 522 12.64 29.29 -16.26
N LEU A 523 11.95 28.18 -16.03
CA LEU A 523 12.56 26.87 -16.06
C LEU A 523 13.23 26.76 -17.43
N TYR A 524 14.56 26.74 -17.42
CA TYR A 524 15.38 26.31 -18.55
C TYR A 524 15.36 24.79 -18.62
#